data_AF-A0A3M1A8Z2-F1
#
_entry.id   AF-A0A3M1A8Z2-F1
#
_cell.length_a   1.000
_cell.length_b   1.000
_cell.length_c   1.000
_cell.angle_alpha   90.00
_cell.angle_beta   90.00
_cell.angle_gamma   90.00
#
_symmetry.space_group_name_H-M   'P 1'
#
loop_
_entity.id
_entity.type
_entity.pdbx_description
1 polymer ?
#
loop_
_entity_poly.entity_id
_entity_poly.type
_entity_poly.pdbx_seq_one_letter_code
_entity_poly.pdbx_strand_id
1 'polypeptide(L)'
;MRGRTPTGRNRDDFITVGVTLDVPLFTARRQDKAVAAAKRSRQSAQLTREATLLELNRRLEESYAAWMRLNDRIRLYEEAVIERAEGTTEASVISYQSGVTDFPGLIRAELAELDTRLQLIRLRVDRAKTQADLLFLEGEN
;
A
#
# COMPACT_ATOMS: atom_id res chain seq x y z
N MET A 1 -1.03 75.37 11.71
CA MET A 1 -0.94 76.75 12.25
C MET A 1 0.53 77.10 12.44
N ARG A 2 1.01 78.21 11.87
CA ARG A 2 2.42 78.66 11.96
C ARG A 2 2.61 79.58 13.17
N GLY A 3 3.71 79.40 13.90
CA GLY A 3 4.27 80.40 14.81
C GLY A 3 5.70 80.73 14.40
N ARG A 4 6.00 82.02 14.23
CA ARG A 4 7.36 82.57 14.07
C ARG A 4 7.74 83.28 15.36
N THR A 5 9.00 83.20 15.77
CA THR A 5 9.66 84.22 16.60
C THR A 5 11.01 84.63 15.98
N PRO A 6 11.48 85.86 16.28
CA PRO A 6 12.41 86.61 15.45
C PRO A 6 13.69 86.92 16.22
N THR A 7 14.69 86.05 16.18
CA THR A 7 16.05 86.38 16.65
C THR A 7 17.06 85.49 15.94
N GLY A 8 18.02 86.13 15.25
CA GLY A 8 19.08 85.44 14.54
C GLY A 8 20.03 84.68 15.45
N ARG A 9 19.99 83.35 15.40
CA ARG A 9 21.15 82.47 15.14
C ARG A 9 20.70 81.01 15.03
N ASN A 10 21.26 80.36 14.01
CA ASN A 10 21.28 78.96 13.64
C ASN A 10 20.49 77.95 14.49
N ARG A 11 19.51 77.31 13.85
CA ARG A 11 19.39 75.85 13.95
C ARG A 11 18.88 75.34 12.62
N ASP A 12 19.80 74.79 11.84
CA ASP A 12 19.45 74.01 10.67
C ASP A 12 18.64 72.81 11.16
N ASP A 13 17.38 72.71 10.73
CA ASP A 13 16.56 71.52 10.97
C ASP A 13 17.09 70.40 10.09
N PHE A 14 17.94 69.55 10.66
CA PHE A 14 18.48 68.39 9.96
C PHE A 14 17.44 67.26 9.94
N ILE A 15 16.91 66.96 8.76
CA ILE A 15 16.25 65.68 8.47
C ILE A 15 17.32 64.75 7.88
N THR A 16 17.63 63.68 8.60
CA THR A 16 18.54 62.63 8.13
C THR A 16 17.72 61.41 7.72
N VAL A 17 17.71 61.09 6.43
CA VAL A 17 17.19 59.81 5.91
C VAL A 17 18.38 58.90 5.67
N GLY A 18 18.58 57.93 6.56
CA GLY A 18 19.60 56.90 6.40
C GLY A 18 19.06 55.70 5.63
N VAL A 19 19.74 55.30 4.56
CA VAL A 19 19.47 54.02 3.88
C VAL A 19 20.55 53.04 4.33
N THR A 20 20.17 52.09 5.19
CA THR A 20 21.06 51.01 5.62
C THR A 20 20.96 49.87 4.60
N LEU A 21 22.06 49.56 3.93
CA LEU A 21 22.15 48.41 3.02
C LEU A 21 23.07 47.37 3.67
N ASP A 22 22.49 46.27 4.16
CA ASP A 22 23.26 45.13 4.63
C ASP A 22 23.88 44.42 3.42
N VAL A 23 25.17 44.67 3.16
CA VAL A 23 25.93 44.00 2.11
C VAL A 23 26.68 42.82 2.73
N PRO A 24 26.26 41.56 2.49
CA PRO A 24 26.91 40.41 3.11
C PRO A 24 28.25 40.15 2.42
N LEU A 25 29.34 40.46 3.12
CA LEU A 25 30.68 40.05 2.71
C LEU A 25 30.80 38.54 3.04
N PHE A 26 30.97 37.68 2.03
CA PHE A 26 31.20 36.21 2.13
C PHE A 26 29.99 35.24 2.24
N THR A 27 28.80 35.55 1.70
CA THR A 27 27.64 34.62 1.71
C THR A 27 27.68 33.48 0.68
N ALA A 28 28.55 33.55 -0.34
CA ALA A 28 28.59 32.58 -1.44
C ALA A 28 28.58 31.11 -0.95
N ARG A 29 29.46 30.75 0.00
CA ARG A 29 29.56 29.37 0.49
C ARG A 29 28.35 28.87 1.28
N ARG A 30 27.59 29.76 1.95
CA ARG A 30 26.38 29.39 2.70
C ARG A 30 25.16 29.29 1.78
N GLN A 31 25.04 30.23 0.83
CA GLN A 31 23.99 30.20 -0.19
C GLN A 31 24.13 28.98 -1.11
N ASP A 32 25.35 28.65 -1.54
CA ASP A 32 25.64 27.46 -2.34
C ASP A 32 25.28 26.16 -1.60
N LYS A 33 25.57 26.08 -0.30
CA LYS A 33 25.19 24.93 0.54
C LYS A 33 23.67 24.82 0.71
N ALA A 34 22.97 25.93 0.91
CA ALA A 34 21.51 25.94 1.04
C ALA A 34 20.83 25.52 -0.27
N VAL A 35 21.30 26.03 -1.41
CA VAL A 35 20.82 25.64 -2.74
C VAL A 35 21.13 24.16 -3.03
N ALA A 36 22.33 23.69 -2.70
CA ALA A 36 22.69 22.28 -2.85
C ALA A 36 21.83 21.37 -1.96
N ALA A 37 21.55 21.77 -0.71
CA ALA A 37 20.68 21.05 0.19
C ALA A 37 19.23 20.98 -0.34
N ALA A 38 18.70 22.11 -0.84
CA ALA A 38 17.38 22.16 -1.45
C ALA A 38 17.28 21.26 -2.70
N LYS A 39 18.30 21.27 -3.57
CA LYS A 39 18.38 20.37 -4.73
C LYS A 39 18.39 18.90 -4.32
N ARG A 40 19.19 18.53 -3.31
CA ARG A 40 19.24 17.16 -2.78
C ARG A 40 17.90 16.74 -2.15
N SER A 41 17.24 17.63 -1.42
CA SER A 41 15.92 17.35 -0.84
C SER A 41 14.87 17.11 -1.93
N ARG A 42 14.84 17.94 -2.98
CA ARG A 42 13.96 17.73 -4.14
C ARG A 42 14.24 16.39 -4.84
N GLN A 43 15.51 16.07 -5.08
CA GLN A 43 15.90 14.81 -5.70
C GLN A 43 15.49 13.61 -4.83
N SER A 44 15.69 13.71 -3.50
CA SER A 44 15.24 12.69 -2.56
C SER A 44 13.74 12.48 -2.64
N ALA A 45 12.94 13.55 -2.65
CA ALA A 45 11.49 13.45 -2.77
C ALA A 45 11.04 12.81 -4.09
N GLN A 46 11.72 13.11 -5.20
CA GLN A 46 11.47 12.45 -6.49
C GLN A 46 11.77 10.95 -6.43
N LEU A 47 12.93 10.57 -5.89
CA LEU A 47 13.30 9.16 -5.75
C LEU A 47 12.36 8.40 -4.81
N THR A 48 11.92 9.00 -3.71
CA THR A 48 10.91 8.39 -2.81
C THR A 48 9.59 8.17 -3.53
N ARG A 49 9.15 9.14 -4.35
CA ARG A 49 7.93 8.99 -5.16
C ARG A 49 8.07 7.85 -6.18
N GLU A 50 9.18 7.80 -6.91
CA GLU A 50 9.45 6.72 -7.87
C GLU A 50 9.50 5.35 -7.21
N ALA A 51 10.16 5.22 -6.06
CA ALA A 51 10.20 3.98 -5.29
C ALA A 51 8.80 3.56 -4.82
N THR A 52 7.97 4.50 -4.40
CA THR A 52 6.59 4.23 -3.99
C THR A 52 5.76 3.71 -5.17
N LEU A 53 5.86 4.35 -6.34
CA LEU A 53 5.15 3.90 -7.55
C LEU A 53 5.61 2.50 -7.99
N LEU A 54 6.91 2.22 -7.91
CA LEU A 54 7.43 0.89 -8.22
C LEU A 54 6.86 -0.17 -7.27
N GLU A 55 6.80 0.13 -5.97
CA GLU A 55 6.25 -0.78 -4.97
C GLU A 55 4.75 -1.01 -5.15
N LEU A 56 3.97 0.03 -5.46
CA LEU A 56 2.54 -0.10 -5.75
C LEU A 56 2.30 -0.98 -6.99
N ASN A 57 3.06 -0.77 -8.07
CA ASN A 57 2.96 -1.61 -9.28
C ASN A 57 3.34 -3.07 -8.99
N ARG A 58 4.42 -3.30 -8.23
CA ARG A 58 4.82 -4.65 -7.82
C ARG A 58 3.71 -5.35 -7.03
N ARG A 59 3.12 -4.65 -6.05
CA ARG A 59 2.02 -5.19 -5.24
C ARG A 59 0.78 -5.47 -6.08
N LEU A 60 0.46 -4.63 -7.06
CA LEU A 60 -0.66 -4.82 -7.99
C LEU A 60 -0.46 -6.10 -8.81
N GLU A 61 0.70 -6.26 -9.44
CA GLU A 61 1.03 -7.45 -10.24
C GLU A 61 0.97 -8.73 -9.40
N GLU A 62 1.52 -8.70 -8.19
CA GLU A 62 1.50 -9.84 -7.26
C GLU A 62 0.08 -10.23 -6.83
N SER A 63 -0.73 -9.25 -6.41
CA SER A 63 -2.11 -9.47 -5.99
C SER A 63 -2.97 -9.97 -7.17
N TYR A 64 -2.75 -9.44 -8.37
CA TYR A 64 -3.49 -9.86 -9.56
C TYR A 64 -3.16 -11.31 -9.93
N ALA A 65 -1.86 -11.65 -9.96
CA ALA A 65 -1.43 -13.02 -10.22
C ALA A 65 -1.93 -14.00 -9.15
N ALA A 66 -1.96 -13.60 -7.88
CA ALA A 66 -2.50 -14.41 -6.80
C ALA A 66 -4.02 -14.62 -6.95
N TRP A 67 -4.77 -13.56 -7.27
CA TRP A 67 -6.21 -13.62 -7.50
C TRP A 67 -6.57 -14.56 -8.65
N MET A 68 -5.87 -14.48 -9.80
CA MET A 68 -6.08 -15.40 -10.92
C MET A 68 -5.83 -16.87 -10.53
N ARG A 69 -4.70 -17.15 -9.87
CA ARG A 69 -4.38 -18.52 -9.41
C ARG A 69 -5.42 -19.06 -8.42
N LEU A 70 -5.94 -18.21 -7.54
CA LEU A 70 -6.99 -18.59 -6.59
C LEU A 70 -8.31 -18.91 -7.30
N ASN A 71 -8.69 -18.13 -8.33
CA ASN A 71 -9.86 -18.44 -9.16
C ASN A 71 -9.75 -19.83 -9.81
N ASP A 72 -8.62 -20.11 -10.46
CA ASP A 72 -8.41 -21.42 -11.10
C ASP A 72 -8.43 -22.57 -10.09
N ARG A 73 -7.81 -22.37 -8.92
CA ARG A 73 -7.77 -23.38 -7.87
C ARG A 73 -9.14 -23.63 -7.27
N ILE A 74 -9.95 -22.58 -7.05
CA ILE A 74 -11.34 -22.71 -6.59
C ILE A 74 -12.16 -23.50 -7.59
N ARG A 75 -12.06 -23.17 -8.88
CA ARG A 75 -12.75 -23.88 -9.95
C ARG A 75 -12.41 -25.37 -9.97
N LEU A 76 -11.12 -25.73 -9.87
CA LEU A 76 -10.70 -27.13 -9.78
C LEU A 76 -11.25 -27.85 -8.54
N TYR A 77 -11.35 -27.17 -7.41
CA TYR A 77 -11.95 -27.75 -6.21
C TYR A 77 -13.44 -28.03 -6.41
N GLU A 78 -14.17 -27.06 -6.96
CA GLU A 78 -15.60 -27.15 -7.24
C GLU A 78 -15.93 -28.22 -8.28
N GLU A 79 -15.15 -28.29 -9.38
CA GLU A 79 -15.44 -29.18 -10.51
C GLU A 79 -14.93 -30.62 -10.32
N ALA A 80 -13.93 -30.84 -9.46
CA ALA A 80 -13.22 -32.12 -9.45
C ALA A 80 -12.83 -32.64 -8.07
N VAL A 81 -12.38 -31.79 -7.15
CA VAL A 81 -11.90 -32.29 -5.84
C VAL A 81 -13.07 -32.64 -4.94
N ILE A 82 -14.10 -31.79 -4.88
CA ILE A 82 -15.31 -32.02 -4.10
C ILE A 82 -16.05 -33.26 -4.60
N GLU A 83 -16.32 -33.33 -5.91
CA GLU A 83 -17.00 -34.47 -6.54
C GLU A 83 -16.31 -35.81 -6.25
N ARG A 84 -14.97 -35.85 -6.29
CA ARG A 84 -14.21 -37.06 -5.94
C ARG A 84 -14.30 -37.41 -4.47
N ALA A 85 -14.29 -36.41 -3.59
CA ALA A 85 -14.40 -36.65 -2.16
C ALA A 85 -15.78 -37.21 -1.81
N GLU A 86 -16.84 -36.62 -2.37
CA GLU A 86 -18.23 -37.10 -2.21
C GLU A 86 -18.40 -38.53 -2.71
N GLY A 87 -17.91 -38.85 -3.91
CA GLY A 87 -17.96 -40.22 -4.42
C GLY A 87 -17.15 -41.22 -3.59
N THR A 88 -16.05 -40.79 -2.96
CA THR A 88 -15.25 -41.63 -2.06
C THR A 88 -16.00 -41.91 -0.75
N THR A 89 -16.68 -40.92 -0.20
CA THR A 89 -17.54 -41.09 0.97
C THR A 89 -18.70 -42.02 0.65
N GLU A 90 -19.39 -41.83 -0.48
CA GLU A 90 -20.50 -42.67 -0.92
C GLU A 90 -20.07 -44.14 -1.07
N ALA A 91 -18.94 -44.39 -1.73
CA ALA A 91 -18.37 -45.74 -1.86
C ALA A 91 -18.01 -46.36 -0.51
N SER A 92 -17.54 -45.55 0.43
CA SER A 92 -17.18 -45.98 1.79
C SER A 92 -18.41 -46.33 2.62
N VAL A 93 -19.53 -45.60 2.45
CA VAL A 93 -20.84 -45.94 3.06
C VAL A 93 -21.33 -47.29 2.55
N ILE A 94 -21.30 -47.52 1.23
CA ILE A 94 -21.71 -48.78 0.61
C ILE A 94 -20.83 -49.94 1.11
N SER A 95 -19.52 -49.73 1.17
CA SER A 95 -18.55 -50.74 1.62
C SER A 95 -18.72 -51.08 3.11
N TYR A 96 -19.06 -50.10 3.94
CA TYR A 96 -19.38 -50.33 5.35
C TYR A 96 -20.67 -51.14 5.53
N GLN A 97 -21.75 -50.76 4.83
CA GLN A 97 -23.04 -51.45 4.89
C GLN A 97 -22.97 -52.90 4.40
N SER A 98 -22.10 -53.18 3.43
CA SER A 98 -21.86 -54.53 2.90
C SER A 98 -20.83 -55.35 3.70
N GLY A 99 -20.24 -54.78 4.76
CA GLY A 99 -19.25 -55.44 5.60
C GLY A 99 -17.85 -55.58 4.96
N VAL A 100 -17.60 -54.91 3.84
CA VAL A 100 -16.32 -54.91 3.11
C VAL A 100 -15.30 -53.96 3.75
N THR A 101 -15.75 -52.84 4.31
CA THR A 101 -14.92 -51.84 4.99
C THR A 101 -15.34 -51.66 6.45
N ASP A 102 -14.37 -51.41 7.32
CA ASP A 102 -14.61 -51.17 8.75
C ASP A 102 -15.07 -49.73 9.01
N PHE A 103 -15.68 -49.50 10.17
CA PHE A 103 -16.14 -48.17 10.59
C PHE A 103 -15.05 -47.07 10.52
N PRO A 104 -13.78 -47.33 10.91
CA PRO A 104 -12.69 -46.38 10.71
C PRO A 104 -12.48 -45.95 9.25
N GLY A 105 -12.64 -46.84 8.28
CA GLY A 105 -12.57 -46.50 6.85
C GLY A 105 -13.62 -45.47 6.44
N LEU A 106 -14.87 -45.69 6.86
CA LEU A 106 -15.98 -44.74 6.63
C LEU A 106 -15.67 -43.36 7.24
N ILE A 107 -15.28 -43.31 8.52
CA ILE A 107 -15.00 -42.04 9.20
C ILE A 107 -13.84 -41.27 8.56
N ARG A 108 -12.82 -41.96 8.02
CA ARG A 108 -11.74 -41.30 7.29
C ARG A 108 -12.23 -40.64 5.99
N ALA A 109 -13.13 -41.30 5.25
CA ALA A 109 -13.70 -40.73 4.04
C ALA A 109 -14.53 -39.47 4.33
N GLU A 110 -15.42 -39.55 5.32
CA GLU A 110 -16.22 -38.42 5.81
C GLU A 110 -15.35 -37.23 6.24
N LEU A 111 -14.28 -37.50 7.00
CA LEU A 111 -13.36 -36.45 7.44
C LEU A 111 -12.60 -35.82 6.26
N ALA A 112 -12.20 -36.62 5.27
CA ALA A 112 -11.52 -36.13 4.07
C ALA A 112 -12.42 -35.24 3.21
N GLU A 113 -13.71 -35.58 3.07
CA GLU A 113 -14.69 -34.73 2.39
C GLU A 113 -14.89 -33.41 3.13
N LEU A 114 -15.02 -33.46 4.47
CA LEU A 114 -15.16 -32.26 5.28
C LEU A 114 -13.93 -31.35 5.18
N ASP A 115 -12.71 -31.90 5.25
CA ASP A 115 -11.48 -31.13 5.11
C ASP A 115 -11.36 -30.50 3.71
N THR A 116 -11.77 -31.24 2.67
CA THR A 116 -11.82 -30.72 1.29
C THR A 116 -12.76 -29.51 1.18
N ARG A 117 -13.95 -29.59 1.79
CA ARG A 117 -14.91 -28.46 1.83
C ARG A 117 -14.37 -27.28 2.63
N LEU A 118 -13.73 -27.52 3.77
CA LEU A 118 -13.07 -26.48 4.56
C LEU A 118 -11.96 -25.79 3.76
N GLN A 119 -11.19 -26.55 2.99
CA GLN A 119 -10.14 -26.01 2.16
C GLN A 119 -10.69 -25.12 1.03
N LEU A 120 -11.81 -25.49 0.41
CA LEU A 120 -12.50 -24.63 -0.56
C LEU A 120 -12.95 -23.30 0.08
N ILE A 121 -13.50 -23.33 1.30
CA ILE A 121 -13.88 -22.11 2.03
C ILE A 121 -12.65 -21.21 2.27
N ARG A 122 -11.52 -21.79 2.71
CA ARG A 122 -10.27 -21.03 2.89
C ARG A 122 -9.79 -20.39 1.59
N LEU A 123 -9.82 -21.12 0.48
CA LEU A 123 -9.46 -20.59 -0.83
C LEU A 123 -10.34 -19.41 -1.24
N ARG A 124 -11.66 -19.49 -1.01
CA ARG A 124 -12.59 -18.38 -1.28
C ARG A 124 -12.31 -17.17 -0.40
N VAL A 125 -11.96 -17.36 0.87
CA VAL A 125 -11.55 -16.27 1.77
C VAL A 125 -10.25 -15.61 1.27
N ASP A 126 -9.26 -16.39 0.88
CA ASP A 126 -7.99 -15.85 0.38
C ASP A 126 -8.19 -15.07 -0.93
N ARG A 127 -9.08 -15.54 -1.81
CA ARG A 127 -9.48 -14.82 -3.03
C ARG A 127 -10.17 -13.49 -2.72
N ALA A 128 -11.02 -13.46 -1.70
CA ALA A 128 -11.69 -12.22 -1.29
C ALA A 128 -10.69 -11.20 -0.73
N LYS A 129 -9.67 -11.66 0.01
CA LYS A 129 -8.58 -10.79 0.48
C LYS A 129 -7.77 -10.20 -0.67
N THR A 130 -7.35 -11.02 -1.64
CA THR A 130 -6.59 -10.52 -2.80
C THR A 130 -7.43 -9.58 -3.67
N GLN A 131 -8.74 -9.83 -3.79
CA GLN A 131 -9.65 -8.90 -4.45
C GLN A 131 -9.75 -7.56 -3.70
N ALA A 132 -9.81 -7.58 -2.37
CA ALA A 132 -9.79 -6.34 -1.58
C ALA A 132 -8.47 -5.57 -1.73
N ASP A 133 -7.33 -6.27 -1.76
CA ASP A 133 -6.03 -5.64 -2.04
C ASP A 133 -5.99 -4.97 -3.43
N LEU A 134 -6.56 -5.61 -4.45
CA LEU A 134 -6.64 -5.03 -5.80
C LEU A 134 -7.50 -3.77 -5.82
N LEU A 135 -8.68 -3.80 -5.19
CA LEU A 135 -9.58 -2.63 -5.10
C LEU A 135 -8.93 -1.47 -4.33
N PHE A 136 -8.17 -1.77 -3.29
CA PHE A 136 -7.41 -0.76 -2.55
C PHE A 136 -6.38 -0.07 -3.44
N LEU A 137 -5.62 -0.83 -4.23
CA LEU A 137 -4.60 -0.30 -5.15
C LEU A 137 -5.20 0.46 -6.34
N GLU A 138 -6.41 0.09 -6.77
CA GLU A 138 -7.16 0.83 -7.80
C GLU A 138 -7.60 2.22 -7.30
N GLY A 139 -7.97 2.34 -6.02
CA GLY A 139 -8.42 3.59 -5.40
C GLY A 139 -7.30 4.55 -4.97
N GLU A 140 -6.02 4.14 -4.98
CA GLU A 140 -4.87 5.01 -4.71
C GLU A 140 -4.31 5.74 -5.96
N ASN A 141 -4.94 5.57 -7.14
CA ASN A 141 -4.57 6.24 -8.40
C ASN A 141 -5.36 7.53 -8.68
#